data_AF-A0A497N7K2-F1
#
_entry.id   AF-A0A497N7K2-F1
#
_cell.length_a   1.000
_cell.length_b   1.000
_cell.length_c   1.000
_cell.angle_alpha   90.00
_cell.angle_beta   90.00
_cell.angle_gamma   90.00
#
_symmetry.space_group_name_H-M   'P 1'
#
loop_
_entity.id
_entity.type
_entity.pdbx_description
1 polymer ?
#
loop_
_entity_poly.entity_id
_entity_poly.type
_entity_poly.pdbx_seq_one_letter_code
_entity_poly.pdbx_strand_id
1 'polypeptide(L)'
;AYPPDEAVRMAKASRERPTFISDSGDNITAGAGGDIPIIVEELISASVEDAVVGCIIDEEAVGICREAGVGAELRLEIGGKLDEVNGYPLDVKGRVIRITDEGAVFRADGVDIILTEKRTAFTTPEDFKRFGINPEERGVVAVKLGLLTAELKRIAAKSIIALTPGFTNLVMKRLNYKNLKRPIFPLDEDLEWG
;
A
#
# COMPACT_ATOMS: atom_id res chain seq x y z
N ALA A 1 -1.68 -5.35 -15.02
CA ALA A 1 -1.38 -4.27 -14.07
C ALA A 1 -2.15 -3.05 -14.53
N TYR A 2 -2.61 -2.20 -13.62
CA TYR A 2 -3.56 -1.12 -13.90
C TYR A 2 -3.17 0.15 -13.12
N PRO A 3 -3.61 1.34 -13.55
CA PRO A 3 -3.57 2.54 -12.70
C PRO A 3 -4.20 2.30 -11.31
N PRO A 4 -3.80 3.05 -10.27
CA PRO A 4 -4.27 2.83 -8.89
C PRO A 4 -5.81 2.90 -8.75
N ASP A 5 -6.44 3.92 -9.32
CA ASP A 5 -7.90 4.11 -9.31
C ASP A 5 -8.64 2.93 -9.97
N GLU A 6 -8.12 2.45 -11.11
CA GLU A 6 -8.71 1.33 -11.85
C GLU A 6 -8.53 0.02 -11.08
N ALA A 7 -7.35 -0.21 -10.48
CA ALA A 7 -7.10 -1.37 -9.64
C ALA A 7 -8.07 -1.44 -8.45
N VAL A 8 -8.32 -0.30 -7.79
CA VAL A 8 -9.29 -0.19 -6.69
C VAL A 8 -10.71 -0.41 -7.18
N ARG A 9 -11.12 0.19 -8.30
CA ARG A 9 -12.46 -0.05 -8.89
C ARG A 9 -12.68 -1.52 -9.24
N MET A 10 -11.68 -2.18 -9.83
CA MET A 10 -11.73 -3.61 -10.15
C MET A 10 -11.81 -4.48 -8.90
N ALA A 11 -11.09 -4.12 -7.83
CA ALA A 11 -11.16 -4.83 -6.56
C ALA A 11 -12.54 -4.67 -5.90
N LYS A 12 -13.08 -3.45 -5.86
CA LYS A 12 -14.41 -3.13 -5.33
C LYS A 12 -15.52 -3.92 -6.05
N ALA A 13 -15.43 -4.03 -7.38
CA ALA A 13 -16.42 -4.75 -8.20
C ALA A 13 -16.27 -6.28 -8.14
N SER A 14 -15.19 -6.79 -7.55
CA SER A 14 -14.89 -8.23 -7.53
C SER A 14 -15.84 -8.99 -6.63
N ARG A 15 -16.31 -10.15 -7.11
CA ARG A 15 -17.03 -11.14 -6.29
C ARG A 15 -16.09 -12.18 -5.67
N GLU A 16 -14.83 -12.19 -6.08
CA GLU A 16 -13.78 -13.07 -5.56
C GLU A 16 -13.12 -12.40 -4.35
N ARG A 17 -13.12 -13.07 -3.18
CA ARG A 17 -12.59 -12.51 -1.93
C ARG A 17 -11.65 -13.49 -1.22
N PRO A 18 -10.55 -13.01 -0.62
CA PRO A 18 -10.06 -11.63 -0.68
C PRO A 18 -9.50 -11.27 -2.06
N THR A 19 -9.79 -10.05 -2.56
CA THR A 19 -9.08 -9.49 -3.72
C THR A 19 -7.85 -8.73 -3.23
N PHE A 20 -6.68 -9.14 -3.69
CA PHE A 20 -5.41 -8.51 -3.37
C PHE A 20 -5.05 -7.39 -4.37
N ILE A 21 -4.59 -6.26 -3.85
CA ILE A 21 -3.97 -5.17 -4.61
C ILE A 21 -2.49 -5.11 -4.25
N SER A 22 -1.62 -5.27 -5.25
CA SER A 22 -0.17 -5.10 -5.15
C SER A 22 0.20 -3.67 -5.53
N ASP A 23 0.50 -2.84 -4.54
CA ASP A 23 1.11 -1.52 -4.69
C ASP A 23 2.57 -1.70 -5.14
N SER A 24 2.79 -1.60 -6.45
CA SER A 24 4.08 -1.96 -7.06
C SER A 24 5.10 -0.83 -7.05
N GLY A 25 4.65 0.43 -7.03
CA GLY A 25 5.50 1.62 -7.01
C GLY A 25 6.15 1.88 -5.66
N ASP A 26 5.50 1.46 -4.58
CA ASP A 26 6.00 1.56 -3.21
C ASP A 26 6.32 0.19 -2.59
N ASN A 27 6.92 -0.71 -3.38
CA ASN A 27 7.28 -2.05 -2.95
C ASN A 27 8.48 -2.06 -1.97
N ILE A 28 8.19 -2.36 -0.70
CA ILE A 28 9.17 -2.41 0.39
C ILE A 28 10.24 -3.49 0.14
N THR A 29 9.89 -4.61 -0.50
CA THR A 29 10.85 -5.69 -0.79
C THR A 29 11.81 -5.35 -1.93
N ALA A 30 11.49 -4.32 -2.74
CA ALA A 30 12.34 -3.83 -3.81
C ALA A 30 13.07 -2.52 -3.45
N GLY A 31 13.00 -2.09 -2.20
CA GLY A 31 13.76 -0.93 -1.69
C GLY A 31 12.95 0.36 -1.50
N ALA A 32 11.64 0.38 -1.77
CA ALA A 32 10.81 1.59 -1.57
C ALA A 32 10.65 1.96 -0.09
N GLY A 33 10.16 3.18 0.18
CA GLY A 33 9.96 3.71 1.54
C GLY A 33 8.87 2.98 2.31
N GLY A 34 7.76 2.67 1.64
CA GLY A 34 6.59 2.00 2.19
C GLY A 34 5.60 2.95 2.88
N ASP A 35 5.73 4.25 2.68
CA ASP A 35 4.90 5.28 3.30
C ASP A 35 3.92 5.95 2.34
N ILE A 36 3.89 5.62 1.04
CA ILE A 36 3.00 6.31 0.08
C ILE A 36 1.54 5.87 0.32
N PRO A 37 0.61 6.78 0.69
CA PRO A 37 -0.74 6.41 1.10
C PRO A 37 -1.75 6.32 -0.07
N ILE A 38 -1.30 6.38 -1.33
CA ILE A 38 -2.18 6.50 -2.50
C ILE A 38 -3.26 5.40 -2.58
N ILE A 39 -2.95 4.15 -2.22
CA ILE A 39 -3.97 3.09 -2.23
C ILE A 39 -5.01 3.31 -1.13
N VAL A 40 -4.63 3.87 0.03
CA VAL A 40 -5.59 4.25 1.08
C VAL A 40 -6.53 5.33 0.54
N GLU A 41 -5.98 6.38 -0.07
CA GLU A 41 -6.74 7.49 -0.65
C GLU A 41 -7.74 7.02 -1.71
N GLU A 42 -7.31 6.14 -2.61
CA GLU A 42 -8.17 5.56 -3.66
C GLU A 42 -9.27 4.66 -3.07
N LEU A 43 -8.95 3.84 -2.06
CA LEU A 43 -9.95 3.00 -1.38
C LEU A 43 -11.03 3.85 -0.69
N ILE A 44 -10.64 4.92 0.01
CA ILE A 44 -11.56 5.86 0.67
C ILE A 44 -12.39 6.61 -0.37
N SER A 45 -11.75 7.17 -1.41
CA SER A 45 -12.41 7.93 -2.48
C SER A 45 -13.42 7.08 -3.25
N ALA A 46 -13.11 5.81 -3.46
CA ALA A 46 -14.01 4.86 -4.07
C ALA A 46 -15.05 4.28 -3.08
N SER A 47 -15.05 4.69 -1.81
CA SER A 47 -15.91 4.15 -0.74
C SER A 47 -15.89 2.62 -0.71
N VAL A 48 -14.69 2.04 -0.64
CA VAL A 48 -14.50 0.60 -0.47
C VAL A 48 -14.71 0.26 1.00
N GLU A 49 -15.67 -0.61 1.27
CA GLU A 49 -15.87 -1.19 2.60
C GLU A 49 -15.04 -2.47 2.74
N ASP A 50 -14.69 -2.81 3.98
CA ASP A 50 -14.02 -4.07 4.33
C ASP A 50 -12.67 -4.26 3.62
N ALA A 51 -11.88 -3.18 3.59
CA ALA A 51 -10.52 -3.17 3.07
C ALA A 51 -9.48 -3.16 4.20
N VAL A 52 -8.28 -3.67 3.93
CA VAL A 52 -7.10 -3.47 4.76
C VAL A 52 -5.90 -3.10 3.92
N VAL A 53 -5.07 -2.17 4.39
CA VAL A 53 -3.77 -1.82 3.80
C VAL A 53 -2.65 -2.20 4.76
N GLY A 54 -1.81 -3.17 4.36
CA GLY A 54 -0.62 -3.63 5.07
C GLY A 54 0.65 -3.26 4.30
N CYS A 55 1.32 -2.16 4.60
CA CYS A 55 1.08 -1.15 5.64
C CYS A 55 1.41 0.26 5.11
N ILE A 56 1.25 1.28 5.95
CA ILE A 56 1.85 2.61 5.79
C ILE A 56 2.88 2.81 6.89
N ILE A 57 4.13 3.11 6.53
CA ILE A 57 5.20 3.39 7.51
C ILE A 57 5.09 4.85 7.95
N ASP A 58 4.85 5.07 9.24
CA ASP A 58 4.72 6.40 9.84
C ASP A 58 4.84 6.32 11.38
N GLU A 59 6.05 6.56 11.89
CA GLU A 59 6.34 6.51 13.33
C GLU A 59 5.55 7.56 14.13
N GLU A 60 5.40 8.76 13.58
CA GLU A 60 4.65 9.84 14.21
C GLU A 60 3.17 9.48 14.33
N ALA A 61 2.57 8.95 13.26
CA ALA A 61 1.17 8.56 13.27
C ALA A 61 0.89 7.40 14.24
N VAL A 62 1.83 6.45 14.38
CA VAL A 62 1.76 5.42 15.43
C VAL A 62 1.83 6.05 16.82
N GLY A 63 2.76 6.99 17.04
CA GLY A 63 2.90 7.72 18.31
C GLY A 63 1.61 8.41 18.73
N ILE A 64 0.97 9.13 17.80
CA ILE A 64 -0.32 9.79 18.03
C ILE A 64 -1.42 8.77 18.36
N CYS A 65 -1.49 7.64 17.63
CA CYS A 65 -2.45 6.58 17.93
C CYS A 65 -2.24 5.99 19.33
N ARG A 66 -0.98 5.83 19.75
CA ARG A 66 -0.62 5.30 21.07
C ARG A 66 -1.01 6.25 22.20
N GLU A 67 -0.75 7.54 22.04
CA GLU A 67 -1.10 8.57 23.01
C GLU A 67 -2.63 8.68 23.16
N ALA A 68 -3.36 8.65 22.04
CA ALA A 68 -4.82 8.74 22.05
C ALA A 68 -5.51 7.48 22.63
N GLY A 69 -4.93 6.31 22.39
CA GLY A 69 -5.43 5.03 22.88
C GLY A 69 -6.52 4.38 22.00
N VAL A 70 -6.74 3.08 22.20
CA VAL A 70 -7.75 2.31 21.46
C VAL A 70 -9.15 2.88 21.69
N GLY A 71 -9.89 3.06 20.60
CA GLY A 71 -11.26 3.59 20.59
C GLY A 71 -11.34 5.11 20.38
N ALA A 72 -10.23 5.84 20.49
CA ALA A 72 -10.19 7.27 20.23
C ALA A 72 -10.51 7.61 18.77
N GLU A 73 -11.26 8.70 18.56
CA GLU A 73 -11.50 9.28 17.25
C GLU A 73 -10.62 10.52 17.07
N LEU A 74 -9.89 10.57 15.96
CA LEU A 74 -8.98 11.67 15.64
C LEU A 74 -8.89 11.91 14.13
N ARG A 75 -8.36 13.08 13.78
CA ARG A 75 -7.78 13.32 12.45
C ARG A 75 -6.29 13.03 12.53
N LEU A 76 -5.75 12.40 11.48
CA LEU A 76 -4.38 11.93 11.43
C LEU A 76 -3.84 12.14 10.02
N GLU A 77 -2.67 12.75 9.90
CA GLU A 77 -1.91 12.74 8.65
C GLU A 77 -1.04 11.49 8.61
N ILE A 78 -1.22 10.66 7.59
CA ILE A 78 -0.50 9.38 7.45
C ILE A 78 0.35 9.35 6.18
N GLY A 79 1.55 8.79 6.30
CA GLY A 79 2.42 8.48 5.16
C GLY A 79 2.95 9.71 4.43
N GLY A 80 3.66 9.49 3.32
CA GLY A 80 4.19 10.55 2.45
C GLY A 80 5.18 11.52 3.10
N LYS A 81 5.83 11.08 4.19
CA LYS A 81 6.83 11.85 4.96
C LYS A 81 8.27 11.40 4.63
N LEU A 82 8.44 10.24 4.00
CA LEU A 82 9.73 9.70 3.58
C LEU A 82 9.94 9.89 2.07
N ASP A 83 8.93 9.56 1.26
CA ASP A 83 8.91 9.84 -0.18
C ASP A 83 8.07 11.07 -0.50
N GLU A 84 8.64 12.25 -0.23
CA GLU A 84 8.02 13.56 -0.52
C GLU A 84 7.96 13.89 -2.03
N VAL A 85 8.52 13.04 -2.89
CA VAL A 85 8.54 13.24 -4.35
C VAL A 85 7.36 12.53 -5.01
N ASN A 86 7.03 11.33 -4.55
CA ASN A 86 6.02 10.47 -5.14
C ASN A 86 4.74 10.34 -4.30
N GLY A 87 4.77 10.77 -3.04
CA GLY A 87 3.64 10.78 -2.13
C GLY A 87 3.51 12.10 -1.38
N TYR A 88 2.43 12.22 -0.63
CA TYR A 88 2.17 13.31 0.30
C TYR A 88 1.40 12.76 1.52
N PRO A 89 1.48 13.43 2.67
CA PRO A 89 0.68 13.05 3.84
C PRO A 89 -0.81 13.12 3.54
N LEU A 90 -1.52 12.05 3.87
CA LEU A 90 -2.97 11.95 3.68
C LEU A 90 -3.69 12.24 5.00
N ASP A 91 -4.48 13.31 5.05
CA ASP A 91 -5.38 13.60 6.18
C ASP A 91 -6.56 12.60 6.17
N VAL A 92 -6.66 11.82 7.23
CA VAL A 92 -7.76 10.87 7.44
C VAL A 92 -8.43 11.12 8.79
N LYS A 93 -9.76 11.08 8.81
CA LYS A 93 -10.54 11.04 10.06
C LYS A 93 -10.97 9.60 10.32
N GLY A 94 -10.75 9.14 11.54
CA GLY A 94 -11.03 7.76 11.86
C GLY A 94 -10.90 7.43 13.33
N ARG A 95 -10.77 6.13 13.61
CA ARG A 95 -10.71 5.59 14.96
C ARG A 95 -9.51 4.65 15.12
N VAL A 96 -8.84 4.73 16.26
CA VAL A 96 -7.84 3.73 16.66
C VAL A 96 -8.54 2.41 17.00
N ILE A 97 -8.29 1.37 16.22
CA ILE A 97 -8.89 0.05 16.42
C ILE A 97 -8.01 -0.84 17.29
N ARG A 98 -6.70 -0.74 17.12
CA ARG A 98 -5.73 -1.55 17.85
C ARG A 98 -4.39 -0.84 17.95
N ILE A 99 -3.68 -1.11 19.04
CA ILE A 99 -2.28 -0.77 19.24
C ILE A 99 -1.52 -2.07 19.47
N THR A 100 -0.33 -2.19 18.89
CA THR A 100 0.62 -3.29 19.09
C THR A 100 2.01 -2.71 19.37
N ASP A 101 2.94 -3.58 19.75
CA ASP A 101 4.35 -3.19 19.91
C ASP A 101 4.99 -2.75 18.58
N GLU A 102 4.44 -3.20 17.45
CA GLU A 102 4.96 -2.92 16.11
C GLU A 102 4.28 -1.74 15.41
N GLY A 103 3.12 -1.28 15.92
CA GLY A 103 2.35 -0.23 15.27
C GLY A 103 0.92 -0.06 15.78
N ALA A 104 0.04 0.40 14.90
CA ALA A 104 -1.39 0.60 15.19
C ALA A 104 -2.27 0.23 13.99
N VAL A 105 -3.54 -0.08 14.25
CA VAL A 105 -4.57 -0.19 13.21
C VAL A 105 -5.50 1.01 13.38
N PHE A 106 -5.56 1.85 12.35
CA PHE A 106 -6.44 3.01 12.28
C PHE A 106 -7.51 2.78 11.22
N ARG A 107 -8.78 2.95 11.57
CA ARG A 107 -9.90 2.77 10.63
C ARG A 107 -10.45 4.11 10.17
N ALA A 108 -10.44 4.34 8.87
CA ALA A 108 -11.04 5.49 8.21
C ALA A 108 -11.96 5.01 7.07
N ASP A 109 -13.22 5.47 7.04
CA ASP A 109 -14.19 5.22 5.97
C ASP A 109 -14.27 3.78 5.44
N GLY A 110 -14.23 2.79 6.34
CA GLY A 110 -14.33 1.35 6.00
C GLY A 110 -13.01 0.67 5.66
N VAL A 111 -11.90 1.41 5.68
CA VAL A 111 -10.54 0.92 5.42
C VAL A 111 -9.77 0.79 6.74
N ASP A 112 -9.25 -0.41 7.02
CA ASP A 112 -8.27 -0.63 8.07
C ASP A 112 -6.86 -0.32 7.56
N ILE A 113 -6.23 0.69 8.13
CA ILE A 113 -4.90 1.14 7.77
C ILE A 113 -3.95 0.65 8.85
N ILE A 114 -3.06 -0.27 8.50
CA ILE A 114 -2.00 -0.70 9.42
C ILE A 114 -0.86 0.30 9.32
N LEU A 115 -0.60 1.01 10.42
CA LEU A 115 0.50 1.94 10.58
C LEU A 115 1.66 1.23 11.30
N THR A 116 2.88 1.34 10.79
CA THR A 116 4.08 0.74 11.42
C THR A 116 5.16 1.78 11.67
N GLU A 117 5.88 1.64 12.77
CA GLU A 117 6.97 2.58 13.13
C GLU A 117 8.23 2.35 12.31
N LYS A 118 8.48 1.08 11.98
CA LYS A 118 9.68 0.65 11.28
C LYS A 118 9.31 0.07 9.93
N ARG A 119 10.32 -0.05 9.08
CA ARG A 119 10.21 -0.71 7.79
C ARG A 119 9.72 -2.15 7.96
N THR A 120 8.50 -2.42 7.49
CA THR A 120 7.84 -3.72 7.63
C THR A 120 7.17 -4.11 6.32
N ALA A 121 7.54 -5.26 5.76
CA ALA A 121 6.89 -5.80 4.57
C ALA A 121 5.82 -6.82 4.96
N PHE A 122 4.62 -6.66 4.43
CA PHE A 122 3.53 -7.63 4.60
C PHE A 122 3.60 -8.66 3.49
N THR A 123 4.24 -9.78 3.80
CA THR A 123 4.62 -10.85 2.85
C THR A 123 3.94 -12.17 3.16
N THR A 124 3.26 -12.29 4.30
CA THR A 124 2.57 -13.50 4.75
C THR A 124 1.24 -13.13 5.42
N PRO A 125 0.27 -14.06 5.54
CA PRO A 125 -0.95 -13.81 6.30
C PRO A 125 -0.68 -13.52 7.79
N GLU A 126 0.41 -14.07 8.34
CA GLU A 126 0.79 -13.85 9.74
C GLU A 126 1.15 -12.38 10.02
N ASP A 127 1.71 -11.69 9.02
CA ASP A 127 2.05 -10.27 9.16
C ASP A 127 0.81 -9.43 9.50
N PHE A 128 -0.36 -9.77 8.95
CA PHE A 128 -1.65 -9.14 9.27
C PHE A 128 -2.22 -9.63 10.62
N LYS A 129 -2.08 -10.91 10.92
CA LYS A 129 -2.59 -11.52 12.17
C LYS A 129 -1.94 -10.93 13.41
N ARG A 130 -0.67 -10.52 13.34
CA ARG A 130 0.01 -9.75 14.42
C ARG A 130 -0.73 -8.45 14.78
N PHE A 131 -1.45 -7.87 13.84
CA PHE A 131 -2.31 -6.69 14.02
C PHE A 131 -3.79 -7.04 14.27
N GLY A 132 -4.08 -8.32 14.54
CA GLY A 132 -5.44 -8.82 14.78
C GLY A 132 -6.34 -8.76 13.56
N ILE A 133 -5.77 -8.76 12.35
CA ILE A 133 -6.51 -8.79 11.09
C ILE A 133 -6.34 -10.15 10.44
N ASN A 134 -7.46 -10.82 10.12
CA ASN A 134 -7.43 -12.00 9.25
C ASN A 134 -7.60 -11.56 7.79
N PRO A 135 -6.55 -11.60 6.95
CA PRO A 135 -6.65 -11.14 5.56
C PRO A 135 -7.54 -12.03 4.68
N GLU A 136 -7.78 -13.29 5.08
CA GLU A 136 -8.66 -14.23 4.37
C GLU A 136 -10.15 -13.85 4.46
N GLU A 137 -10.52 -13.08 5.49
CA GLU A 137 -11.90 -12.68 5.75
C GLU A 137 -12.26 -11.31 5.15
N ARG A 138 -11.31 -10.63 4.50
CA ARG A 138 -11.49 -9.27 3.97
C ARG A 138 -12.03 -9.28 2.55
N GLY A 139 -12.76 -8.24 2.18
CA GLY A 139 -13.11 -7.93 0.79
C GLY A 139 -11.86 -7.60 -0.03
N VAL A 140 -11.08 -6.62 0.45
CA VAL A 140 -9.87 -6.12 -0.24
C VAL A 140 -8.67 -6.12 0.70
N VAL A 141 -7.52 -6.59 0.20
CA VAL A 141 -6.23 -6.56 0.91
C VAL A 141 -5.19 -5.88 0.03
N ALA A 142 -4.69 -4.72 0.44
CA ALA A 142 -3.59 -4.06 -0.25
C ALA A 142 -2.25 -4.33 0.43
N VAL A 143 -1.24 -4.63 -0.37
CA VAL A 143 0.14 -4.89 0.07
C VAL A 143 1.14 -4.15 -0.79
N LYS A 144 2.24 -3.72 -0.16
CA LYS A 144 3.36 -3.04 -0.81
C LYS A 144 4.36 -4.01 -1.42
N LEU A 145 3.94 -4.64 -2.52
CA LEU A 145 4.66 -5.70 -3.24
C LEU A 145 4.48 -5.53 -4.75
N GLY A 146 5.51 -5.89 -5.53
CA GLY A 146 5.38 -6.03 -6.99
C GLY A 146 4.60 -7.29 -7.38
N LEU A 147 4.95 -8.43 -6.78
CA LEU A 147 4.23 -9.70 -6.91
C LEU A 147 3.94 -10.26 -5.52
N LEU A 148 2.79 -10.91 -5.37
CA LEU A 148 2.48 -11.63 -4.14
C LEU A 148 3.50 -12.76 -3.91
N THR A 149 3.88 -12.95 -2.65
CA THR A 149 4.60 -14.15 -2.23
C THR A 149 3.73 -15.40 -2.43
N ALA A 150 4.36 -16.58 -2.37
CA ALA A 150 3.63 -17.84 -2.43
C ALA A 150 2.54 -17.94 -1.35
N GLU A 151 2.77 -17.37 -0.16
CA GLU A 151 1.85 -17.45 0.97
C GLU A 151 0.60 -16.60 0.76
N LEU A 152 0.78 -15.34 0.37
CA LEU A 152 -0.34 -14.44 0.06
C LEU A 152 -1.09 -14.90 -1.19
N LYS A 153 -0.38 -15.43 -2.19
CA LYS A 153 -1.00 -15.97 -3.40
C LYS A 153 -1.91 -17.16 -3.11
N ARG A 154 -1.62 -17.99 -2.09
CA ARG A 154 -2.48 -19.12 -1.71
C ARG A 154 -3.84 -18.68 -1.17
N ILE A 155 -3.91 -17.51 -0.53
CA ILE A 155 -5.15 -16.99 0.05
C ILE A 155 -5.85 -15.96 -0.84
N ALA A 156 -5.17 -15.43 -1.85
CA ALA A 156 -5.75 -14.47 -2.78
C ALA A 156 -6.70 -15.18 -3.76
N ALA A 157 -8.00 -14.89 -3.67
CA ALA A 157 -8.96 -15.33 -4.67
C ALA A 157 -8.73 -14.61 -6.01
N LYS A 158 -8.29 -13.34 -5.94
CA LYS A 158 -7.90 -12.53 -7.08
C LYS A 158 -6.71 -11.65 -6.71
N SER A 159 -5.83 -11.38 -7.68
CA SER A 159 -4.69 -10.48 -7.50
C SER A 159 -4.62 -9.46 -8.63
N ILE A 160 -4.41 -8.20 -8.27
CA ILE A 160 -4.34 -7.05 -9.17
C ILE A 160 -3.07 -6.27 -8.83
N ILE A 161 -2.25 -5.96 -9.84
CA ILE A 161 -1.07 -5.10 -9.67
C ILE A 161 -1.48 -3.65 -9.99
N ALA A 162 -1.29 -2.75 -9.03
CA ALA A 162 -1.46 -1.31 -9.19
C ALA A 162 -0.11 -0.64 -9.54
N LEU A 163 -0.08 0.07 -10.66
CA LEU A 163 1.08 0.83 -11.17
C LEU A 163 1.11 2.22 -10.53
N THR A 164 1.35 2.23 -9.22
CA THR A 164 1.52 3.41 -8.37
C THR A 164 2.85 4.13 -8.63
N PRO A 165 2.96 5.43 -8.30
CA PRO A 165 4.24 6.12 -8.22
C PRO A 165 5.07 5.61 -7.03
N GLY A 166 6.34 5.99 -6.96
CA GLY A 166 7.26 5.61 -5.88
C GLY A 166 8.63 5.16 -6.39
N PHE A 167 9.57 4.93 -5.47
CA PHE A 167 10.94 4.55 -5.81
C PHE A 167 11.09 3.22 -6.57
N THR A 168 10.04 2.38 -6.58
CA THR A 168 10.04 1.09 -7.28
C THR A 168 9.07 1.05 -8.46
N ASN A 169 8.71 2.22 -8.99
CA ASN A 169 7.80 2.40 -10.12
C ASN A 169 8.18 1.52 -11.33
N LEU A 170 7.25 0.64 -11.72
CA LEU A 170 7.43 -0.28 -12.85
C LEU A 170 7.28 0.39 -14.22
N VAL A 171 6.78 1.63 -14.28
CA VAL A 171 6.65 2.40 -15.52
C VAL A 171 7.94 3.21 -15.73
N MET A 172 8.97 2.56 -16.29
CA MET A 172 10.30 3.15 -16.50
C MET A 172 10.27 4.53 -17.17
N LYS A 173 9.36 4.74 -18.13
CA LYS A 173 9.22 6.02 -18.84
C LYS A 173 8.81 7.20 -17.95
N ARG A 174 8.30 6.96 -16.73
CA ARG A 174 7.97 8.00 -15.74
C ARG A 174 9.17 8.44 -14.91
N LEU A 175 10.27 7.70 -14.95
CA LEU A 175 11.46 7.99 -14.16
C LEU A 175 12.40 8.93 -14.92
N ASN A 176 12.88 9.97 -14.23
CA ASN A 176 13.81 10.95 -14.80
C ASN A 176 15.27 10.47 -14.72
N TYR A 177 15.62 9.48 -15.53
CA TYR A 177 16.98 8.93 -15.57
C TYR A 177 17.99 9.94 -16.13
N LYS A 178 19.07 10.21 -15.39
CA LYS A 178 20.12 11.17 -15.79
C LYS A 178 21.42 10.52 -16.31
N ASN A 179 21.77 9.34 -15.78
CA ASN A 179 23.08 8.71 -15.99
C ASN A 179 22.98 7.32 -16.66
N LEU A 180 22.18 7.21 -17.73
CA LEU A 180 22.05 5.97 -18.50
C LEU A 180 22.96 5.99 -19.72
N LYS A 181 23.55 4.84 -20.04
CA LYS A 181 24.11 4.60 -21.37
C LYS A 181 22.94 4.40 -22.32
N ARG A 182 22.83 5.27 -23.32
CA ARG A 182 21.82 5.23 -24.37
C ARG A 182 22.46 4.86 -25.71
N PRO A 183 21.72 4.26 -26.66
CA PRO A 183 20.30 3.88 -26.56
C PRO A 183 20.05 2.67 -25.64
N ILE A 184 18.92 2.66 -24.94
CA ILE A 184 18.47 1.57 -24.08
C ILE A 184 16.95 1.35 -24.21
N PHE A 185 16.55 0.16 -24.63
CA PHE A 185 15.14 -0.25 -24.61
C PHE A 185 14.69 -0.49 -23.16
N PRO A 186 13.50 -0.05 -22.72
CA PRO A 186 12.38 0.53 -23.48
C PRO A 186 12.34 2.08 -23.48
N LEU A 187 13.42 2.77 -23.11
CA LEU A 187 13.46 4.24 -23.04
C LEU A 187 13.78 4.88 -24.40
N ASP A 188 14.55 4.18 -25.23
CA ASP A 188 14.88 4.53 -26.60
C ASP A 188 14.27 3.44 -27.50
N GLU A 189 13.17 3.76 -28.20
CA GLU A 189 12.41 2.77 -29.00
C GLU A 189 13.08 2.41 -30.33
N ASP A 190 13.93 3.30 -30.84
CA ASP A 190 14.68 3.13 -32.09
C ASP A 190 15.98 2.33 -31.91
N LEU A 191 16.12 1.57 -30.81
CA LEU A 191 17.28 0.72 -30.56
C LEU A 191 17.30 -0.48 -31.52
N GLU A 192 18.27 -0.50 -32.43
CA GLU A 192 18.61 -1.70 -33.21
C GLU A 192 19.61 -2.57 -32.43
N TRP A 193 19.29 -3.85 -32.25
CA TRP A 193 20.20 -4.84 -31.66
C TRP A 193 21.20 -5.28 -32.74
N GLY A 194 22.46 -4.84 -32.60
CA GLY A 194 23.57 -5.24 -33.46
C GLY A 194 24.11 -6.63 -33.19
#